data_AF-A0A9D1JKG5-F1
#
_entry.id   AF-A0A9D1JKG5-F1
#
_cell.length_a   1.000
_cell.length_b   1.000
_cell.length_c   1.000
_cell.angle_alpha   90.00
_cell.angle_beta   90.00
_cell.angle_gamma   90.00
#
_symmetry.space_group_name_H-M   'P 1'
#
loop_
_entity.id
_entity.type
_entity.pdbx_description
1 polymer ?
#
loop_
_entity_poly.entity_id
_entity_poly.type
_entity_poly.pdbx_seq_one_letter_code
_entity_poly.pdbx_strand_id
1 'polypeptide(L)'
;MAEYLCKKLKIVCPSCKTTITIQIPSNNKEFEDLIKMAKSFCCPTCKKDLEKNVIIMLANIQAYNQVSNKLFDAVQRTGFEIYMS
;
A
#
# COMPACT_ATOMS: atom_id res chain seq x y z
N MET A 1 -13.61 -6.09 -11.75
CA MET A 1 -12.20 -5.65 -11.56
C MET A 1 -12.00 -5.56 -10.05
N ALA A 2 -10.95 -6.14 -9.46
CA ALA A 2 -10.82 -6.31 -8.00
C ALA A 2 -10.99 -4.99 -7.23
N GLU A 3 -12.20 -4.75 -6.71
CA GLU A 3 -12.58 -3.53 -5.98
C GLU A 3 -11.85 -3.40 -4.63
N TYR A 4 -11.28 -4.52 -4.15
CA TYR A 4 -10.70 -4.66 -2.82
C TYR A 4 -9.21 -4.31 -2.74
N LEU A 5 -8.59 -3.83 -3.83
CA LEU A 5 -7.19 -3.44 -3.80
C LEU A 5 -7.00 -2.13 -3.04
N CYS A 6 -6.00 -2.10 -2.17
CA CYS A 6 -5.56 -0.87 -1.53
C CYS A 6 -4.85 0.01 -2.56
N LYS A 7 -5.50 1.13 -2.92
CA LYS A 7 -5.03 2.09 -3.93
C LYS A 7 -4.39 3.34 -3.33
N LYS A 8 -4.57 3.58 -2.02
CA LYS A 8 -4.11 4.79 -1.33
C LYS A 8 -3.65 4.48 0.08
N LEU A 9 -2.51 5.04 0.47
CA LEU A 9 -1.99 5.00 1.83
C LEU A 9 -2.02 6.42 2.41
N LYS A 10 -2.66 6.57 3.57
CA LYS A 10 -2.70 7.84 4.33
C LYS A 10 -1.84 7.70 5.58
N ILE A 11 -0.77 8.48 5.66
CA ILE A 11 0.15 8.51 6.80
C ILE A 11 -0.05 9.81 7.55
N VAL A 12 -0.30 9.72 8.85
CA VAL A 12 -0.37 10.89 9.74
C VAL A 12 0.97 11.00 10.47
N CYS A 13 1.68 12.12 10.27
CA CYS A 13 2.94 12.35 10.98
C CYS A 13 2.67 12.41 12.49
N PRO A 14 3.36 11.58 13.31
CA PRO A 14 3.10 11.54 14.74
C PRO A 14 3.47 12.84 15.46
N SER A 15 4.45 13.59 14.92
CA SER A 15 4.97 14.82 15.55
C SER A 15 4.17 16.07 15.23
N CYS A 16 3.85 16.33 13.96
CA CYS A 16 3.17 17.56 13.54
C CYS A 16 1.74 17.35 13.03
N LYS A 17 1.25 16.10 13.06
CA LYS A 17 -0.08 15.70 12.57
C LYS A 17 -0.35 15.98 11.08
N THR A 18 0.66 16.42 10.32
CA THR A 18 0.58 16.53 8.87
C THR A 18 0.19 15.19 8.27
N THR A 19 -0.85 15.22 7.43
CA THR A 19 -1.31 14.06 6.67
C THR A 19 -0.59 14.02 5.34
N ILE A 20 -0.06 12.85 4.98
CA ILE A 20 0.58 12.58 3.71
C ILE A 20 -0.18 11.46 3.03
N THR A 21 -0.55 11.64 1.76
CA THR A 21 -1.26 10.63 0.98
C THR A 21 -0.35 10.12 -0.12
N ILE A 22 -0.17 8.82 -0.19
CA ILE A 22 0.63 8.12 -1.20
C ILE A 22 -0.33 7.30 -2.07
N GLN A 23 -0.23 7.46 -3.39
CA GLN A 23 -0.94 6.58 -4.33
C GLN A 23 -0.19 5.25 -4.43
N ILE A 24 -0.93 4.15 -4.36
CA ILE A 24 -0.38 2.81 -4.48
C ILE A 24 -0.49 2.37 -5.94
N PRO A 25 0.64 2.20 -6.65
CA PRO A 25 0.62 1.77 -8.03
C PRO A 25 0.11 0.33 -8.15
N SER A 26 -0.52 0.03 -9.28
CA SER A 26 -1.07 -1.31 -9.56
C SER A 26 -0.04 -2.27 -10.16
N ASN A 27 1.08 -1.76 -10.68
CA ASN A 27 2.13 -2.58 -11.28
C ASN A 27 3.34 -2.71 -10.35
N ASN A 28 4.04 -3.84 -10.46
CA ASN A 28 5.15 -4.16 -9.57
C ASN A 28 6.35 -3.22 -9.73
N LYS A 29 6.61 -2.75 -10.96
CA LYS A 29 7.77 -1.89 -11.25
C LYS A 29 7.65 -0.53 -10.57
N GLU A 30 6.51 0.15 -10.74
CA GLU A 30 6.23 1.41 -10.05
C GLU A 30 6.17 1.20 -8.53
N PHE A 31 5.74 0.02 -8.07
CA PHE A 31 5.75 -0.29 -6.63
C PHE A 31 7.17 -0.39 -6.07
N GLU A 32 8.08 -1.07 -6.77
CA GLU A 32 9.50 -1.14 -6.38
C GLU A 32 10.14 0.25 -6.35
N ASP A 33 9.82 1.10 -7.32
CA ASP A 33 10.31 2.47 -7.35
C ASP A 33 9.74 3.30 -6.19
N LEU A 34 8.47 3.09 -5.82
CA LEU A 34 7.88 3.68 -4.62
C LEU A 34 8.60 3.23 -3.34
N ILE A 35 8.97 1.96 -3.21
CA ILE A 35 9.77 1.47 -2.07
C ILE A 35 11.14 2.15 -2.04
N LYS A 36 11.81 2.30 -3.18
CA LYS A 36 13.12 2.98 -3.25
C LYS A 36 13.00 4.44 -2.80
N MET A 37 11.96 5.15 -3.22
CA MET A 37 11.70 6.52 -2.75
C MET A 37 11.35 6.56 -1.25
N ALA A 38 10.71 5.51 -0.73
CA ALA A 38 10.35 5.44 0.69
C ALA A 38 11.57 5.34 1.64
N LYS A 39 12.75 4.92 1.14
CA LYS A 39 14.02 4.81 1.90
C LYS A 39 14.59 6.12 2.43
N SER A 40 14.07 7.26 1.99
CA SER A 40 14.46 8.58 2.52
C SER A 40 13.24 9.39 2.91
N PHE A 41 12.14 8.71 3.25
CA PHE A 41 10.86 9.36 3.44
C PHE A 41 10.78 10.10 4.77
N CYS A 42 10.78 11.42 4.68
CA CYS A 42 10.59 12.31 5.81
C CYS A 42 9.26 13.05 5.71
N CYS A 43 8.73 13.46 6.87
CA CYS A 43 7.59 14.36 6.92
C CYS A 43 7.93 15.67 6.18
N PRO A 44 7.10 16.14 5.23
CA PRO A 44 7.41 17.34 4.46
C PRO A 44 7.47 18.60 5.34
N THR A 45 6.67 18.64 6.41
CA THR A 45 6.56 19.77 7.35
C THR A 45 7.66 19.79 8.40
N CYS A 46 7.77 18.75 9.23
CA CYS A 46 8.68 18.74 10.39
C CYS A 46 9.98 17.98 10.15
N LYS A 47 10.20 17.45 8.93
CA LYS A 47 11.37 16.65 8.54
C LYS A 47 11.63 15.40 9.39
N LYS A 48 10.70 15.03 10.28
CA LYS A 48 10.76 13.78 11.03
C LYS A 48 10.89 12.60 10.07
N ASP A 49 11.86 11.75 10.35
CA ASP A 49 12.03 10.49 9.66
C ASP A 49 10.81 9.59 9.89
N LEU A 50 10.25 9.10 8.78
CA LEU A 50 9.12 8.19 8.75
C LEU A 50 9.43 6.93 7.91
N GLU A 51 10.67 6.78 7.42
CA GLU A 51 11.11 5.73 6.49
C GLU A 51 10.61 4.36 6.93
N LYS A 52 11.00 3.93 8.14
CA LYS A 52 10.71 2.58 8.65
C LYS A 52 9.20 2.28 8.64
N ASN A 53 8.38 3.24 9.05
CA ASN A 53 6.93 3.07 9.11
C ASN A 53 6.32 2.97 7.70
N VAL A 54 6.79 3.82 6.77
CA VAL A 54 6.29 3.82 5.39
C VAL A 54 6.69 2.55 4.66
N ILE A 55 7.93 2.09 4.79
CA ILE A 55 8.40 0.86 4.15
C ILE A 55 7.59 -0.35 4.63
N ILE A 56 7.38 -0.49 5.95
CA ILE A 56 6.60 -1.60 6.51
C ILE A 56 5.15 -1.56 6.00
N MET A 57 4.53 -0.38 5.99
CA MET A 57 3.17 -0.22 5.48
C MET A 57 3.06 -0.57 3.99
N LEU A 58 4.00 -0.11 3.17
CA LEU A 58 4.03 -0.45 1.74
C LEU A 58 4.19 -1.95 1.53
N ALA A 59 5.15 -2.60 2.21
CA ALA A 59 5.35 -4.05 2.09
C ALA A 59 4.08 -4.84 2.43
N ASN A 60 3.37 -4.46 3.51
CA ASN A 60 2.12 -5.10 3.91
C ASN A 60 0.99 -4.85 2.88
N ILE A 61 0.89 -3.64 2.32
CA ILE A 61 -0.06 -3.33 1.26
C ILE A 61 0.22 -4.17 0.01
N GLN A 62 1.48 -4.35 -0.36
CA GLN A 62 1.86 -5.19 -1.50
C GLN A 62 1.43 -6.65 -1.29
N ALA A 63 1.75 -7.20 -0.12
CA ALA A 63 1.36 -8.56 0.24
C ALA A 63 -0.17 -8.74 0.20
N TYR A 64 -0.91 -7.80 0.79
CA TYR A 64 -2.38 -7.80 0.77
C TYR A 64 -2.93 -7.74 -0.65
N ASN A 65 -2.43 -6.82 -1.48
CA ASN A 65 -2.87 -6.67 -2.87
C ASN A 65 -2.56 -7.93 -3.71
N GLN A 66 -1.40 -8.56 -3.50
CA GLN A 66 -1.03 -9.81 -4.16
C GLN A 66 -1.95 -10.97 -3.78
N VAL A 67 -2.25 -11.12 -2.48
CA VAL A 67 -3.16 -12.16 -1.99
C VAL A 67 -4.58 -11.92 -2.51
N SER A 68 -5.05 -10.67 -2.48
CA SER A 68 -6.38 -10.29 -2.99
C SER A 68 -6.54 -10.59 -4.48
N ASN A 69 -5.52 -10.30 -5.30
CA ASN A 69 -5.53 -10.64 -6.72
C ASN A 69 -5.57 -12.16 -6.94
N LYS A 70 -4.74 -12.93 -6.23
CA LYS A 70 -4.74 -14.41 -6.34
C LYS A 70 -6.09 -15.01 -5.95
N LEU A 71 -6.70 -14.49 -4.89
CA LEU A 71 -8.03 -14.90 -4.46
C LEU A 71 -9.08 -14.60 -5.53
N PHE A 72 -9.04 -13.41 -6.13
CA PHE A 72 -9.95 -13.04 -7.21
C PHE A 72 -9.76 -13.92 -8.45
N ASP A 73 -8.52 -14.18 -8.86
CA ASP A 73 -8.21 -15.08 -9.97
C ASP A 73 -8.71 -16.51 -9.70
N ALA A 74 -8.58 -17.00 -8.46
CA ALA A 74 -9.09 -18.31 -8.07
C ALA A 74 -10.62 -18.36 -8.12
N VAL A 75 -11.32 -17.34 -7.61
CA VAL A 75 -12.78 -17.19 -7.72
C VAL A 75 -13.23 -17.24 -9.17
N GLN A 76 -12.59 -16.46 -10.06
CA GLN A 76 -12.97 -16.44 -11.47
C GLN A 76 -12.78 -17.78 -12.18
N ARG A 77 -11.79 -18.59 -11.75
CA ARG A 77 -11.52 -19.92 -12.33
C ARG A 77 -12.40 -21.02 -11.77
N THR A 78 -12.90 -20.87 -10.54
CA THR A 78 -13.58 -21.95 -9.79
C THR A 78 -15.08 -21.72 -9.63
N GLY A 79 -15.56 -20.48 -9.80
CA GLY A 79 -16.94 -20.11 -9.54
C GLY A 79 -17.31 -19.97 -8.06
N PHE A 80 -16.35 -20.04 -7.14
CA PHE A 80 -16.59 -19.81 -5.70
C PHE A 80 -16.79 -18.33 -5.39
N GLU A 81 -17.59 -18.01 -4.37
CA GLU A 81 -17.79 -16.64 -3.87
C GLU A 81 -16.97 -16.43 -2.59
N ILE A 82 -16.27 -15.30 -2.48
CA ILE A 82 -15.56 -14.91 -1.25
C ILE A 82 -16.45 -13.95 -0.47
N TYR A 83 -16.83 -14.35 0.75
CA TYR A 83 -17.50 -13.49 1.72
C TYR A 83 -16.44 -12.92 2.69
N MET A 84 -16.22 -11.61 2.66
CA MET A 84 -15.43 -10.91 3.67
C MET A 84 -16.40 -10.07 4.52
N SER A 85 -16.55 -10.44 5.79
CA SER A 85 -17.35 -9.75 6.81
C SER A 85 -16.62 -8.56 7.41
#